data_AF-A0A7V2PTM9-F1
#
_entry.id   AF-A0A7V2PTM9-F1
#
_cell.length_a   1.000
_cell.length_b   1.000
_cell.length_c   1.000
_cell.angle_alpha   90.00
_cell.angle_beta   90.00
_cell.angle_gamma   90.00
#
_symmetry.space_group_name_H-M   'P 1'
#
loop_
_entity.id
_entity.type
_entity.pdbx_description
1 polymer ?
#
loop_
_entity_poly.entity_id
_entity_poly.type
_entity_poly.pdbx_seq_one_letter_code
_entity_poly.pdbx_strand_id
1 'polypeptide(L)'
;MEKPEISTKTQKNPFKWLTPRRLRIFREYSTAYLMIAPSTILVFLFGIFPVGFALFVSVHKWRLKRGNFVGLKNYVGAVGDIAYLGVFILGIAALVFAFLQFKRVYRQLNEKPQHFWFLLFPSFLQGAATLAFIRWTIILLPNILDIADKIRGVEKTRQLFMQLIREAFTAENILPARAQMLWLITAGLVAGLIVFFKWRNPDNLQHQAEIALSWITFGIGIVLLLFAYQEVMTAYQSAAESGSDPGIIPQLVNISGGVILLFIGWKIWQKAPQASTNRTFFLRIAGAFIFIVGGWLMIGEIPLILSSGDKDLWQGLKVTLFYALGTIPFQLSISLFLAILLFQNLKGSSFFRIMFFMPYVTPTVASAAVFRQLFSNRLQAPVNALLRVFGFEPLKWLWEPKGIFTLIADKMGLTNFPDWAAGPSLALVVIIIFSIWVFVGYDTVIYMAGLGNIPTELSEAAEVDGANKWDIFRFITFPLLSPTTYFLTLIAVIGTFKAFNHIWVMRLPASLETADTFSVVIFTEFFEKLRYGYASALAFVLFAIILSLTYINNKVQGSKVFYG
;
A
#
# COMPACT_ATOMS: atom_id res chain seq x y z
N MET A 1 -50.67 -10.93 -64.12
CA MET A 1 -50.20 -9.54 -63.97
C MET A 1 -49.66 -9.39 -62.56
N GLU A 2 -48.36 -9.69 -62.37
CA GLU A 2 -47.63 -9.39 -61.14
C GLU A 2 -47.24 -7.91 -61.13
N LYS A 3 -47.52 -7.21 -60.03
CA LYS A 3 -46.91 -5.90 -59.73
C LYS A 3 -45.78 -6.13 -58.72
N PRO A 4 -44.58 -5.56 -58.95
CA PRO A 4 -43.44 -5.77 -58.06
C PRO A 4 -43.56 -4.93 -56.78
N GLU A 5 -43.27 -5.55 -55.63
CA GLU A 5 -43.07 -4.86 -54.37
C GLU A 5 -41.84 -3.96 -54.44
N ILE A 6 -42.07 -2.65 -54.32
CA ILE A 6 -41.00 -1.67 -54.16
C ILE A 6 -40.49 -1.77 -52.72
N SER A 7 -39.38 -2.48 -52.55
CA SER A 7 -38.53 -2.40 -51.35
C SER A 7 -38.10 -0.94 -51.14
N THR A 8 -38.77 -0.24 -50.25
CA THR A 8 -38.34 1.07 -49.77
C THR A 8 -37.10 0.88 -48.90
N LYS A 9 -35.92 1.04 -49.52
CA LYS A 9 -34.66 1.26 -48.80
C LYS A 9 -34.88 2.51 -47.93
N THR A 10 -35.10 2.30 -46.64
CA THR A 10 -35.08 3.36 -45.62
C THR A 10 -33.71 4.01 -45.66
N GLN A 11 -33.61 5.18 -46.28
CA GLN A 11 -32.46 6.07 -46.15
C GLN A 11 -32.29 6.39 -44.66
N LYS A 12 -31.37 5.68 -44.00
CA LYS A 12 -30.98 5.94 -42.60
C LYS A 12 -30.24 7.28 -42.57
N ASN A 13 -31.00 8.33 -42.29
CA ASN A 13 -30.53 9.71 -42.10
C ASN A 13 -29.32 9.74 -41.13
N PRO A 14 -28.14 10.26 -41.53
CA PRO A 14 -26.88 10.11 -40.78
C PRO A 14 -26.82 10.89 -39.45
N PHE A 15 -27.78 11.77 -39.16
CA PHE A 15 -27.79 12.65 -37.98
C PHE A 15 -28.67 12.18 -36.79
N LYS A 16 -29.21 10.95 -36.81
CA LYS A 16 -30.07 10.42 -35.73
C LYS A 16 -29.40 10.25 -34.34
N TRP A 17 -28.13 10.57 -34.17
CA TRP A 17 -27.44 10.51 -32.86
C TRP A 17 -27.74 11.72 -31.97
N LEU A 18 -27.97 12.90 -32.54
CA LEU A 18 -28.40 14.11 -31.82
C LEU A 18 -29.90 14.07 -31.52
N THR A 19 -30.36 13.00 -30.88
CA THR A 19 -31.70 13.00 -30.29
C THR A 19 -31.70 13.95 -29.09
N PRO A 20 -32.75 14.77 -28.90
CA PRO A 20 -32.87 15.66 -27.75
C PRO A 20 -32.62 14.95 -26.41
N ARG A 21 -33.01 13.67 -26.32
CA ARG A 21 -32.77 12.80 -25.17
C ARG A 21 -31.28 12.55 -24.89
N ARG A 22 -30.45 12.30 -25.90
CA ARG A 22 -29.00 12.07 -25.71
C ARG A 22 -28.25 13.35 -25.37
N LEU A 23 -28.63 14.48 -25.97
CA LEU A 23 -28.12 15.81 -25.59
C LEU A 23 -28.45 16.15 -24.15
N ARG A 24 -29.68 15.83 -23.71
CA ARG A 24 -30.09 15.99 -22.30
C ARG A 24 -29.22 15.13 -21.37
N ILE A 25 -29.03 13.85 -21.67
CA ILE A 25 -28.18 12.95 -20.86
C ILE A 25 -26.72 13.45 -20.82
N PHE A 26 -26.18 13.88 -21.95
CA PHE A 26 -24.82 14.44 -21.98
C PHE A 26 -24.70 15.72 -21.14
N ARG A 27 -25.71 16.60 -21.20
CA ARG A 27 -25.79 17.80 -20.35
C ARG A 27 -25.91 17.43 -18.88
N GLU A 28 -26.73 16.44 -18.54
CA GLU A 28 -26.87 15.92 -17.17
C GLU A 28 -25.54 15.39 -16.63
N TYR A 29 -24.83 14.54 -17.37
CA TYR A 29 -23.50 14.05 -16.98
C TYR A 29 -22.45 15.15 -16.90
N SER A 30 -22.40 16.06 -17.87
CA SER A 30 -21.45 17.18 -17.85
C SER A 30 -21.71 18.10 -16.66
N THR A 31 -22.98 18.34 -16.33
CA THR A 31 -23.36 19.12 -15.15
C THR A 31 -22.94 18.40 -13.88
N ALA A 32 -23.18 17.09 -13.77
CA ALA A 32 -22.74 16.29 -12.62
C ALA A 32 -21.21 16.31 -12.45
N TYR A 33 -20.45 16.14 -13.53
CA TYR A 33 -18.97 16.23 -13.48
C TYR A 33 -18.50 17.64 -13.11
N LEU A 34 -19.13 18.70 -13.63
CA LEU A 34 -18.79 20.08 -13.25
C LEU A 34 -19.11 20.38 -11.78
N MET A 35 -20.17 19.79 -11.22
CA MET A 35 -20.50 19.91 -9.80
C MET A 35 -19.49 19.20 -8.89
N ILE A 36 -18.95 18.06 -9.32
CA ILE A 36 -17.97 17.26 -8.56
C ILE A 36 -16.53 17.70 -8.87
N ALA A 37 -16.30 18.48 -9.94
CA ALA A 37 -14.97 18.91 -10.34
C ALA A 37 -14.20 19.68 -9.24
N PRO A 38 -14.79 20.63 -8.49
CA PRO A 38 -14.06 21.33 -7.43
C PRO A 38 -13.54 20.39 -6.34
N SER A 39 -14.36 19.44 -5.87
CA SER A 39 -13.93 18.48 -4.85
C SER A 39 -12.91 17.48 -5.42
N THR A 40 -13.08 17.05 -6.67
CA THR A 40 -12.11 16.16 -7.34
C THR A 40 -10.75 16.82 -7.52
N ILE A 41 -10.72 18.11 -7.89
CA ILE A 41 -9.48 18.89 -8.01
C ILE A 41 -8.78 18.99 -6.65
N LEU A 42 -9.51 19.26 -5.58
CA LEU A 42 -8.94 19.31 -4.23
C LEU A 42 -8.37 17.95 -3.80
N VAL A 43 -9.12 16.86 -3.99
CA VAL A 43 -8.66 15.50 -3.69
C VAL A 43 -7.44 15.14 -4.52
N PHE A 44 -7.41 15.50 -5.80
CA PHE A 44 -6.25 15.27 -6.64
C PHE A 44 -5.04 16.08 -6.16
N LEU A 45 -5.20 17.38 -5.92
CA LEU A 45 -4.08 18.29 -5.62
C LEU A 45 -3.48 18.05 -4.23
N PHE A 46 -4.32 17.74 -3.23
CA PHE A 46 -3.87 17.57 -1.84
C PHE A 46 -3.81 16.11 -1.38
N GLY A 47 -4.48 15.19 -2.08
CA GLY A 47 -4.49 13.76 -1.76
C GLY A 47 -3.58 12.95 -2.67
N ILE A 48 -3.85 12.95 -3.98
CA ILE A 48 -3.21 12.03 -4.94
C ILE A 48 -1.84 12.56 -5.41
N PHE A 49 -1.77 13.86 -5.74
CA PHE A 49 -0.58 14.49 -6.28
C PHE A 49 0.64 14.40 -5.34
N PRO A 50 0.53 14.67 -4.02
CA PRO A 50 1.68 14.54 -3.12
C PRO A 50 2.22 13.11 -3.04
N VAL A 51 1.34 12.11 -3.13
CA VAL A 51 1.76 10.70 -3.16
C VAL A 51 2.50 10.40 -4.47
N GLY A 52 1.95 10.81 -5.61
CA GLY A 52 2.63 10.65 -6.90
C GLY A 52 3.96 11.41 -6.96
N PHE A 53 4.02 12.58 -6.35
CA PHE A 53 5.22 13.38 -6.24
C PHE A 53 6.27 12.72 -5.32
N ALA A 54 5.86 12.14 -4.19
CA ALA A 54 6.76 11.38 -3.32
C ALA A 54 7.34 10.15 -4.06
N LEU A 55 6.55 9.49 -4.92
CA LEU A 55 7.03 8.39 -5.76
C LEU A 55 8.07 8.88 -6.78
N PHE A 56 7.86 10.07 -7.33
CA PHE A 56 8.85 10.70 -8.19
C PHE A 56 10.14 11.04 -7.41
N VAL A 57 10.03 11.56 -6.19
CA VAL A 57 11.18 11.86 -5.32
C VAL A 57 11.94 10.56 -4.96
N SER A 58 11.24 9.46 -4.72
CA SER A 58 11.84 8.20 -4.29
C SER A 58 12.74 7.54 -5.33
N VAL A 59 12.62 7.88 -6.61
CA VAL A 59 13.48 7.36 -7.68
C VAL A 59 14.64 8.31 -8.06
N HIS A 60 14.80 9.41 -7.33
CA HIS A 60 15.86 10.39 -7.54
C HIS A 60 16.83 10.44 -6.35
N LYS A 61 18.10 10.78 -6.62
CA LYS A 61 19.06 11.13 -5.57
C LYS A 61 18.74 12.52 -5.06
N TRP A 62 17.76 12.62 -4.17
CA TRP A 62 17.28 13.90 -3.68
C TRP A 62 17.77 14.14 -2.25
N ARG A 63 18.64 15.15 -2.07
CA ARG A 63 19.05 15.71 -0.77
C ARG A 63 18.55 17.15 -0.65
N LEU A 64 19.32 18.17 -0.27
CA LEU A 64 18.80 19.56 -0.30
C LEU A 64 18.39 20.04 -1.69
N LYS A 65 19.05 19.53 -2.74
CA LYS A 65 18.73 19.79 -4.15
C LYS A 65 18.40 18.49 -4.85
N ARG A 66 17.63 18.60 -5.93
CA ARG A 66 17.37 17.47 -6.82
C ARG A 66 18.70 17.04 -7.47
N GLY A 67 19.08 15.79 -7.26
CA GLY A 67 20.17 15.15 -7.99
C GLY A 67 19.66 14.28 -9.14
N ASN A 68 20.56 13.47 -9.69
CA ASN A 68 20.26 12.62 -10.85
C ASN A 68 19.18 11.57 -10.53
N PHE A 69 18.47 11.12 -11.57
CA PHE A 69 17.64 9.93 -11.50
C PHE A 69 18.50 8.72 -11.14
N VAL A 70 18.08 7.94 -10.15
CA VAL A 70 18.81 6.76 -9.65
C VAL A 70 17.99 5.47 -9.71
N GLY A 71 16.82 5.51 -10.34
CA GLY A 71 15.95 4.34 -10.47
C GLY A 71 15.56 3.77 -9.10
N LEU A 72 15.75 2.47 -8.93
CA LEU A 72 15.39 1.78 -7.69
C LEU A 72 16.47 1.83 -6.61
N LYS A 73 17.61 2.50 -6.81
CA LYS A 73 18.72 2.48 -5.83
C LYS A 73 18.30 2.87 -4.40
N ASN A 74 17.34 3.78 -4.25
CA ASN A 74 16.80 4.13 -2.93
C ASN A 74 15.98 2.99 -2.30
N TYR A 75 15.23 2.24 -3.11
CA TYR A 75 14.49 1.05 -2.67
C TYR A 75 15.43 -0.12 -2.38
N VAL A 76 16.50 -0.28 -3.16
CA VAL A 76 17.55 -1.27 -2.91
C VAL A 76 18.28 -0.97 -1.61
N GLY A 77 18.62 0.29 -1.37
CA GLY A 77 19.14 0.71 -0.09
C GLY A 77 18.19 0.33 1.06
N ALA A 78 16.88 0.44 0.85
CA ALA A 78 15.89 0.18 1.88
C ALA A 78 15.70 -1.32 2.14
N VAL A 79 15.18 -2.05 1.15
CA VAL A 79 14.73 -3.45 1.28
C VAL A 79 15.67 -4.45 0.62
N GLY A 80 16.89 -4.03 0.27
CA GLY A 80 17.83 -4.84 -0.49
C GLY A 80 17.33 -5.14 -1.90
N ASP A 81 17.87 -6.20 -2.50
CA ASP A 81 17.57 -6.59 -3.88
C ASP A 81 16.13 -7.08 -4.08
N ILE A 82 15.37 -7.28 -2.99
CA ILE A 82 13.91 -7.57 -3.04
C ILE A 82 13.16 -6.48 -3.83
N ALA A 83 13.67 -5.25 -3.85
CA ALA A 83 13.08 -4.16 -4.65
C ALA A 83 13.00 -4.51 -6.15
N TYR A 84 14.08 -5.05 -6.72
CA TYR A 84 14.13 -5.45 -8.12
C TYR A 84 13.26 -6.68 -8.39
N LEU A 85 13.19 -7.62 -7.44
CA LEU A 85 12.34 -8.81 -7.54
C LEU A 85 10.86 -8.40 -7.57
N GLY A 86 10.48 -7.44 -6.72
CA GLY A 86 9.14 -6.86 -6.74
C GLY A 86 8.79 -6.26 -8.10
N VAL A 87 9.69 -5.47 -8.69
CA VAL A 87 9.46 -4.86 -10.02
C VAL A 87 9.36 -5.91 -11.13
N PHE A 88 10.20 -6.95 -11.08
CA PHE A 88 10.11 -8.06 -12.01
C PHE A 88 8.78 -8.81 -11.90
N ILE A 89 8.38 -9.19 -10.69
CA ILE A 89 7.10 -9.87 -10.42
C ILE A 89 5.93 -8.99 -10.87
N LEU A 90 5.95 -7.69 -10.60
CA LEU A 90 4.93 -6.74 -11.07
C LEU A 90 4.89 -6.66 -12.60
N GLY A 91 6.05 -6.69 -13.26
CA GLY A 91 6.14 -6.76 -14.71
C GLY A 91 5.45 -8.00 -15.28
N ILE A 92 5.75 -9.18 -14.75
CA ILE A 92 5.08 -10.43 -15.14
C ILE A 92 3.57 -10.37 -14.83
N ALA A 93 3.21 -9.94 -13.62
CA ALA A 93 1.81 -9.85 -13.20
C ALA A 93 1.01 -8.93 -14.12
N ALA A 94 1.59 -7.80 -14.54
CA ALA A 94 0.99 -6.88 -15.50
C ALA A 94 0.80 -7.54 -16.88
N LEU A 95 1.77 -8.30 -17.40
CA LEU A 95 1.61 -9.05 -18.65
C LEU A 95 0.52 -10.13 -18.55
N VAL A 96 0.50 -10.88 -17.45
CA VAL A 96 -0.54 -11.90 -17.20
C VAL A 96 -1.92 -11.25 -17.12
N PHE A 97 -2.04 -10.14 -16.38
CA PHE A 97 -3.29 -9.40 -16.26
C PHE A 97 -3.75 -8.84 -17.61
N ALA A 98 -2.85 -8.24 -18.39
CA ALA A 98 -3.13 -7.75 -19.73
C ALA A 98 -3.66 -8.88 -20.64
N PHE A 99 -3.03 -10.07 -20.58
CA PHE A 99 -3.50 -11.24 -21.31
C PHE A 99 -4.89 -11.71 -20.85
N LEU A 100 -5.15 -11.73 -19.54
CA LEU A 100 -6.45 -12.12 -18.99
C LEU A 100 -7.56 -11.15 -19.41
N GLN A 101 -7.29 -9.84 -19.41
CA GLN A 101 -8.22 -8.81 -19.90
C GLN A 101 -8.48 -8.99 -21.39
N PHE A 102 -7.43 -9.13 -22.20
CA PHE A 102 -7.54 -9.35 -23.63
C PHE A 102 -8.36 -10.60 -23.96
N LYS A 103 -8.11 -11.71 -23.24
CA LYS A 103 -8.86 -12.97 -23.38
C LYS A 103 -10.34 -12.81 -23.00
N ARG A 104 -10.64 -12.03 -21.96
CA ARG A 104 -12.02 -11.74 -21.53
C ARG A 104 -12.77 -10.99 -22.63
N VAL A 105 -12.19 -9.91 -23.15
CA VAL A 105 -12.79 -9.10 -24.21
C VAL A 105 -12.94 -9.89 -25.51
N TYR A 106 -11.94 -10.68 -25.89
CA TYR A 106 -12.01 -11.56 -27.05
C TYR A 106 -13.18 -12.56 -26.96
N ARG A 107 -13.40 -13.16 -25.79
CA ARG A 107 -14.54 -14.08 -25.56
C ARG A 107 -15.89 -13.38 -25.64
N GLN A 108 -15.99 -12.12 -25.21
CA GLN A 108 -17.23 -11.33 -25.32
C GLN A 108 -17.55 -10.99 -26.77
N LEU A 109 -16.52 -10.80 -27.62
CA LEU A 109 -16.68 -10.43 -29.03
C LEU A 109 -16.80 -11.64 -29.99
N ASN A 110 -16.80 -12.86 -29.45
CA ASN A 110 -16.63 -14.10 -30.22
C ASN A 110 -17.83 -14.51 -31.08
N GLU A 111 -18.97 -13.80 -30.98
CA GLU A 111 -20.11 -13.98 -31.88
C GLU A 111 -19.80 -13.47 -33.31
N LYS A 112 -18.81 -12.56 -33.47
CA LYS A 112 -18.35 -12.04 -34.79
C LYS A 112 -16.85 -11.70 -34.77
N PRO A 113 -15.95 -12.66 -35.06
CA PRO A 113 -14.49 -12.50 -34.93
C PRO A 113 -13.89 -11.40 -35.83
N GLN A 114 -14.57 -10.98 -36.90
CA GLN A 114 -14.09 -9.90 -37.78
C GLN A 114 -14.05 -8.53 -37.08
N HIS A 115 -14.92 -8.27 -36.09
CA HIS A 115 -14.96 -6.96 -35.41
C HIS A 115 -13.80 -6.73 -34.45
N PHE A 116 -13.21 -7.80 -33.91
CA PHE A 116 -12.13 -7.72 -32.92
C PHE A 116 -10.89 -7.02 -33.47
N TRP A 117 -10.40 -7.46 -34.64
CA TRP A 117 -9.18 -6.92 -35.25
C TRP A 117 -9.29 -5.44 -35.61
N PHE A 118 -10.50 -4.97 -35.96
CA PHE A 118 -10.73 -3.55 -36.24
C PHE A 118 -10.78 -2.68 -34.98
N LEU A 119 -11.18 -3.23 -33.83
CA LEU A 119 -11.14 -2.52 -32.54
C LEU A 119 -9.71 -2.46 -31.98
N LEU A 120 -8.90 -3.48 -32.27
CA LEU A 120 -7.56 -3.63 -31.72
C LEU A 120 -6.59 -2.52 -32.12
N PHE A 121 -6.62 -2.06 -33.37
CA PHE A 121 -5.71 -1.01 -33.86
C PHE A 121 -5.99 0.38 -33.25
N PRO A 122 -7.23 0.92 -33.27
CA PRO A 122 -7.56 2.15 -32.55
C PRO A 122 -7.24 2.06 -31.05
N SER A 123 -7.54 0.92 -30.41
CA SER A 123 -7.24 0.71 -28.99
C SER A 123 -5.75 0.69 -28.70
N PHE A 124 -4.94 0.09 -29.57
CA PHE A 124 -3.49 0.16 -29.47
C PHE A 124 -2.99 1.60 -29.53
N LEU A 125 -3.48 2.39 -30.50
CA LEU A 125 -3.12 3.81 -30.63
C LEU A 125 -3.55 4.63 -29.41
N GLN A 126 -4.74 4.38 -28.85
CA GLN A 126 -5.22 5.04 -27.62
C GLN A 126 -4.36 4.66 -26.41
N GLY A 127 -3.98 3.38 -26.29
CA GLY A 127 -3.08 2.90 -25.24
C GLY A 127 -1.68 3.52 -25.35
N ALA A 128 -1.13 3.54 -26.56
CA ALA A 128 0.16 4.18 -26.86
C ALA A 128 0.11 5.69 -26.59
N ALA A 129 -0.98 6.37 -26.95
CA ALA A 129 -1.19 7.79 -26.66
C ALA A 129 -1.19 8.07 -25.15
N THR A 130 -1.84 7.21 -24.38
CA THR A 130 -1.88 7.31 -22.92
C THR A 130 -0.48 7.13 -22.32
N LEU A 131 0.28 6.12 -22.77
CA LEU A 131 1.66 5.92 -22.32
C LEU A 131 2.58 7.08 -22.73
N ALA A 132 2.40 7.64 -23.93
CA ALA A 132 3.14 8.81 -24.40
C ALA A 132 2.81 10.07 -23.59
N PHE A 133 1.54 10.24 -23.18
CA PHE A 133 1.13 11.32 -22.28
C PHE A 133 1.79 11.20 -20.89
N ILE A 134 1.80 9.99 -20.33
CA ILE A 134 2.48 9.71 -19.06
C ILE A 134 3.98 10.02 -19.20
N ARG A 135 4.62 9.52 -20.26
CA ARG A 135 6.05 9.79 -20.54
C ARG A 135 6.33 11.28 -20.67
N TRP A 136 5.53 12.01 -21.43
CA TRP A 136 5.67 13.47 -21.57
C TRP A 136 5.53 14.18 -20.22
N THR A 137 4.55 13.79 -19.40
CA THR A 137 4.33 14.35 -18.07
C THR A 137 5.54 14.12 -17.16
N ILE A 138 6.12 12.90 -17.17
CA ILE A 138 7.32 12.56 -16.38
C ILE A 138 8.53 13.38 -16.81
N ILE A 139 8.67 13.71 -18.10
CA ILE A 139 9.80 14.52 -18.62
C ILE A 139 9.56 16.03 -18.36
N LEU A 140 8.31 16.49 -18.43
CA LEU A 140 7.92 17.88 -18.19
C LEU A 140 8.03 18.28 -16.72
N LEU A 141 7.52 17.44 -15.81
CA LEU A 141 7.42 17.74 -14.39
C LEU A 141 8.75 18.22 -13.76
N PRO A 142 9.91 17.59 -14.02
CA PRO A 142 11.21 18.09 -13.57
C PRO A 142 11.51 19.53 -13.98
N ASN A 143 11.13 19.93 -15.19
CA ASN A 143 11.42 21.27 -15.73
C ASN A 143 10.53 22.33 -15.07
N ILE A 144 9.28 21.97 -14.74
CA ILE A 144 8.38 22.84 -13.97
C ILE A 144 8.88 23.03 -12.54
N LEU A 145 9.35 21.96 -11.90
CA LEU A 145 9.84 22.03 -10.52
C LEU A 145 11.14 22.84 -10.41
N ASP A 146 11.97 22.84 -11.45
CA ASP A 146 13.22 23.60 -11.53
C ASP A 146 13.00 25.13 -11.55
N ILE A 147 11.80 25.58 -11.92
CA ILE A 147 11.41 27.00 -11.89
C ILE A 147 11.61 27.60 -10.49
N ALA A 148 11.32 26.81 -9.44
CA ALA A 148 11.50 27.26 -8.07
C ALA A 148 12.96 27.59 -7.74
N ASP A 149 13.90 26.87 -8.35
CA ASP A 149 15.33 27.13 -8.19
C ASP A 149 15.81 28.29 -9.06
N LYS A 150 15.28 28.44 -10.28
CA LYS A 150 15.58 29.55 -11.21
C LYS A 150 15.13 30.93 -10.71
N ILE A 151 14.12 30.98 -9.84
CA ILE A 151 13.59 32.23 -9.26
C ILE A 151 14.32 32.63 -7.96
N ARG A 152 15.21 31.78 -7.42
CA ARG A 152 15.98 32.13 -6.21
C ARG A 152 16.98 33.24 -6.51
N GLY A 153 16.97 34.29 -5.70
CA GLY A 153 17.89 35.43 -5.82
C GLY A 153 17.54 36.41 -6.95
N VAL A 154 16.40 36.23 -7.61
CA VAL A 154 15.88 37.12 -8.66
C VAL A 154 14.59 37.78 -8.19
N GLU A 155 14.29 38.98 -8.69
CA GLU A 155 12.99 39.62 -8.43
C GLU A 155 11.84 38.73 -8.92
N LYS A 156 10.93 38.40 -8.01
CA LYS A 156 9.81 37.49 -8.25
C LYS A 156 8.69 38.22 -9.00
N THR A 157 8.80 38.32 -10.31
CA THR A 157 7.75 38.92 -11.15
C THR A 157 6.85 37.85 -11.79
N ARG A 158 5.57 38.19 -12.00
CA ARG A 158 4.62 37.33 -12.73
C ARG A 158 5.11 37.03 -14.15
N GLN A 159 5.74 38.01 -14.79
CA GLN A 159 6.26 37.87 -16.16
C GLN A 159 7.39 36.83 -16.22
N LEU A 160 8.37 36.89 -15.31
CA LEU A 160 9.44 35.91 -15.19
C LEU A 160 8.89 34.50 -14.96
N PHE A 161 7.92 34.35 -14.06
CA PHE A 161 7.29 33.05 -13.80
C PHE A 161 6.60 32.48 -15.04
N MET A 162 5.81 33.29 -15.76
CA MET A 162 5.12 32.84 -16.99
C MET A 162 6.11 32.52 -18.12
N GLN A 163 7.23 33.24 -18.20
CA GLN A 163 8.31 32.93 -19.13
C GLN A 163 8.95 31.57 -18.80
N LEU A 164 9.31 31.34 -17.55
CA LEU A 164 9.93 30.08 -17.11
C LEU A 164 9.00 28.88 -17.29
N ILE A 165 7.68 29.05 -17.10
CA ILE A 165 6.69 28.03 -17.47
C ILE A 165 6.76 27.74 -18.96
N ARG A 166 6.74 28.78 -19.81
CA ARG A 166 6.79 28.59 -21.26
C ARG A 166 8.07 27.85 -21.67
N GLU A 167 9.22 28.26 -21.14
CA GLU A 167 10.50 27.59 -21.35
C GLU A 167 10.47 26.13 -20.91
N ALA A 168 9.86 25.84 -19.76
CA ALA A 168 9.70 24.48 -19.28
C ALA A 168 8.86 23.61 -20.23
N PHE A 169 7.90 24.16 -20.99
CA PHE A 169 7.13 23.40 -21.98
C PHE A 169 7.80 23.31 -23.36
N THR A 170 8.84 24.12 -23.60
CA THR A 170 9.57 24.18 -24.88
C THR A 170 11.00 23.68 -24.78
N ALA A 171 11.40 23.07 -23.67
CA ALA A 171 12.75 22.52 -23.51
C ALA A 171 13.03 21.42 -24.55
N GLU A 172 14.29 21.31 -24.98
CA GLU A 172 14.73 20.45 -26.09
C GLU A 172 14.40 18.96 -25.87
N ASN A 173 14.50 18.49 -24.62
CA ASN A 173 14.14 17.13 -24.23
C ASN A 173 12.62 16.86 -24.21
N ILE A 174 11.78 17.90 -24.16
CA ILE A 174 10.32 17.79 -24.07
C ILE A 174 9.67 17.81 -25.45
N LEU A 175 10.22 18.58 -26.39
CA LEU A 175 9.62 18.75 -27.72
C LEU A 175 9.39 17.41 -28.45
N PRO A 176 10.34 16.45 -28.49
CA PRO A 176 10.10 15.16 -29.12
C PRO A 176 9.00 14.35 -28.42
N ALA A 177 8.99 14.34 -27.08
CA ALA A 177 7.99 13.62 -26.30
C ALA A 177 6.59 14.23 -26.47
N ARG A 178 6.49 15.56 -26.52
CA ARG A 178 5.25 16.30 -26.79
C ARG A 178 4.73 16.00 -28.19
N ALA A 179 5.61 16.04 -29.20
CA ALA A 179 5.23 15.75 -30.58
C ALA A 179 4.71 14.32 -30.72
N GLN A 180 5.43 13.33 -30.18
CA GLN A 180 5.00 11.93 -30.18
C GLN A 180 3.64 11.75 -29.48
N MET A 181 3.45 12.37 -28.31
CA MET A 181 2.18 12.35 -27.59
C MET A 181 1.04 12.93 -28.43
N LEU A 182 1.21 14.12 -29.02
CA LEU A 182 0.18 14.76 -29.83
C LEU A 182 -0.15 13.93 -31.07
N TRP A 183 0.85 13.38 -31.76
CA TRP A 183 0.64 12.48 -32.90
C TRP A 183 -0.14 11.22 -32.54
N LEU A 184 0.17 10.58 -31.41
CA LEU A 184 -0.54 9.38 -30.98
C LEU A 184 -1.97 9.70 -30.53
N ILE A 185 -2.19 10.84 -29.86
CA ILE A 185 -3.53 11.30 -29.48
C ILE A 185 -4.37 11.56 -30.75
N THR A 186 -3.83 12.30 -31.72
CA THR A 186 -4.56 12.58 -32.97
C THR A 186 -4.80 11.32 -33.77
N ALA A 187 -3.80 10.44 -33.93
CA ALA A 187 -3.95 9.17 -34.62
C ALA A 187 -4.97 8.25 -33.93
N GLY A 188 -4.95 8.17 -32.59
CA GLY A 188 -5.90 7.38 -31.80
C GLY A 188 -7.34 7.91 -31.89
N LEU A 189 -7.52 9.24 -31.85
CA LEU A 189 -8.82 9.87 -32.05
C LEU A 189 -9.35 9.63 -33.47
N VAL A 190 -8.52 9.82 -34.49
CA VAL A 190 -8.91 9.60 -35.90
C VAL A 190 -9.27 8.14 -36.12
N ALA A 191 -8.44 7.19 -35.66
CA ALA A 191 -8.72 5.76 -35.78
C ALA A 191 -10.01 5.36 -35.03
N GLY A 192 -10.22 5.90 -33.83
CA GLY A 192 -11.44 5.70 -33.05
C GLY A 192 -12.68 6.23 -33.78
N LEU A 193 -12.60 7.43 -34.35
CA LEU A 193 -13.67 8.04 -35.16
C LEU A 193 -13.96 7.22 -36.42
N ILE A 194 -12.94 6.74 -37.14
CA ILE A 194 -13.12 5.89 -38.33
C ILE A 194 -13.90 4.63 -37.97
N VAL A 195 -13.51 3.95 -36.88
CA VAL A 195 -14.21 2.73 -36.44
C VAL A 195 -15.62 3.04 -35.96
N PHE A 196 -15.83 4.16 -35.27
CA PHE A 196 -17.15 4.63 -34.86
C PHE A 196 -18.08 4.91 -36.05
N PHE A 197 -17.60 5.62 -37.07
CA PHE A 197 -18.39 5.95 -38.25
C PHE A 197 -18.68 4.74 -39.13
N LYS A 198 -17.71 3.83 -39.28
CA LYS A 198 -17.81 2.63 -40.11
C LYS A 198 -18.66 1.53 -39.47
N TRP A 199 -18.58 1.36 -38.16
CA TRP A 199 -19.32 0.35 -37.40
C TRP A 199 -20.06 1.02 -36.24
N ARG A 200 -21.29 1.46 -36.52
CA ARG A 200 -22.19 2.21 -35.62
C ARG A 200 -22.78 1.35 -34.49
N ASN A 201 -21.93 0.68 -33.71
CA ASN A 201 -22.33 -0.03 -32.50
C ASN A 201 -22.01 0.84 -31.26
N PRO A 202 -22.98 1.15 -30.38
CA PRO A 202 -22.75 1.94 -29.17
C PRO A 202 -21.70 1.33 -28.23
N ASP A 203 -21.56 0.00 -28.21
CA ASP A 203 -20.67 -0.68 -27.26
C ASP A 203 -19.20 -0.71 -27.74
N ASN A 204 -18.93 -0.30 -28.99
CA ASN A 204 -17.58 -0.28 -29.55
C ASN A 204 -16.63 0.63 -28.76
N LEU A 205 -17.12 1.74 -28.20
CA LEU A 205 -16.30 2.65 -27.40
C LEU A 205 -15.89 2.01 -26.06
N GLN A 206 -16.80 1.27 -25.43
CA GLN A 206 -16.50 0.55 -24.19
C GLN A 206 -15.46 -0.54 -24.44
N HIS A 207 -15.66 -1.39 -25.45
CA HIS A 207 -14.70 -2.42 -25.82
C HIS A 207 -13.36 -1.84 -26.26
N GLN A 208 -13.35 -0.69 -26.95
CA GLN A 208 -12.10 -0.01 -27.30
C GLN A 208 -11.33 0.43 -26.05
N ALA A 209 -12.02 0.98 -25.05
CA ALA A 209 -11.41 1.38 -23.79
C ALA A 209 -10.85 0.18 -23.01
N GLU A 210 -11.56 -0.94 -22.96
CA GLU A 210 -11.11 -2.18 -22.30
C GLU A 210 -9.87 -2.79 -22.98
N ILE A 211 -9.84 -2.82 -24.32
CA ILE A 211 -8.67 -3.28 -25.08
C ILE A 211 -7.50 -2.28 -24.94
N ALA A 212 -7.78 -0.98 -24.93
CA ALA A 212 -6.75 0.06 -24.71
C ALA A 212 -6.11 -0.07 -23.32
N LEU A 213 -6.91 -0.34 -22.28
CA LEU A 213 -6.42 -0.62 -20.93
C LEU A 213 -5.52 -1.86 -20.89
N SER A 214 -5.87 -2.89 -21.67
CA SER A 214 -5.04 -4.09 -21.82
C SER A 214 -3.67 -3.76 -22.44
N TRP A 215 -3.65 -2.91 -23.48
CA TRP A 215 -2.40 -2.42 -24.10
C TRP A 215 -1.56 -1.55 -23.17
N ILE A 216 -2.19 -0.67 -22.39
CA ILE A 216 -1.49 0.15 -21.39
C ILE A 216 -0.82 -0.77 -20.36
N THR A 217 -1.56 -1.75 -19.84
CA THR A 217 -1.02 -2.67 -18.83
C THR A 217 0.09 -3.55 -19.40
N PHE A 218 -0.05 -3.99 -20.65
CA PHE A 218 0.99 -4.71 -21.38
C PHE A 218 2.26 -3.87 -21.54
N GLY A 219 2.13 -2.61 -21.97
CA GLY A 219 3.24 -1.68 -22.12
C GLY A 219 3.96 -1.41 -20.80
N ILE A 220 3.21 -1.22 -19.71
CA ILE A 220 3.77 -1.10 -18.36
C ILE A 220 4.56 -2.37 -18.00
N GLY A 221 3.99 -3.55 -18.23
CA GLY A 221 4.66 -4.83 -17.96
C GLY A 221 5.99 -4.97 -18.69
N ILE A 222 6.03 -4.62 -19.99
CA ILE A 222 7.28 -4.61 -20.77
C ILE A 222 8.28 -3.63 -20.19
N VAL A 223 7.88 -2.39 -19.90
CA VAL A 223 8.78 -1.36 -19.38
C VAL A 223 9.41 -1.80 -18.05
N LEU A 224 8.62 -2.39 -17.15
CA LEU A 224 9.13 -2.91 -15.88
C LEU A 224 10.12 -4.07 -16.06
N LEU A 225 9.87 -4.99 -17.00
CA LEU A 225 10.78 -6.10 -17.30
C LEU A 225 12.06 -5.64 -17.99
N LEU A 226 11.97 -4.71 -18.93
CA LEU A 226 13.14 -4.11 -19.57
C LEU A 226 13.99 -3.35 -18.56
N PHE A 227 13.35 -2.62 -17.64
CA PHE A 227 14.04 -1.95 -16.54
C PHE A 227 14.77 -2.96 -15.65
N ALA A 228 14.10 -4.02 -15.20
CA ALA A 228 14.73 -5.07 -14.40
C ALA A 228 15.90 -5.74 -15.13
N TYR A 229 15.75 -6.04 -16.42
CA TYR A 229 16.80 -6.62 -17.25
C TYR A 229 18.01 -5.69 -17.38
N GLN A 230 17.78 -4.39 -17.62
CA GLN A 230 18.85 -3.43 -17.78
C GLN A 230 19.68 -3.28 -16.50
N GLU A 231 19.03 -3.29 -15.33
CA GLU A 231 19.70 -3.24 -14.03
C GLU A 231 20.53 -4.51 -13.80
N VAL A 232 20.01 -5.69 -14.17
CA VAL A 232 20.77 -6.95 -14.12
C VAL A 232 22.02 -6.88 -14.99
N MET A 233 21.90 -6.42 -16.24
CA MET A 233 23.04 -6.33 -17.14
C MET A 233 24.08 -5.32 -16.63
N THR A 234 23.63 -4.20 -16.07
CA THR A 234 24.54 -3.20 -15.47
C THR A 234 25.31 -3.78 -14.28
N ALA A 235 24.65 -4.59 -13.44
CA ALA A 235 25.29 -5.26 -12.31
C ALA A 235 26.38 -6.26 -12.77
N TYR A 236 26.05 -7.12 -13.74
CA TYR A 236 27.03 -8.05 -14.34
C TYR A 236 28.23 -7.32 -14.95
N GLN A 237 27.99 -6.22 -15.66
CA GLN A 237 29.06 -5.40 -16.23
C GLN A 237 29.95 -4.80 -15.14
N SER A 238 29.36 -4.20 -14.11
CA SER A 238 30.12 -3.60 -13.01
C SER A 238 30.97 -4.62 -12.24
N ALA A 239 30.49 -5.86 -12.12
CA ALA A 239 31.19 -6.94 -11.44
C ALA A 239 32.33 -7.54 -12.26
N ALA A 240 32.11 -7.67 -13.57
CA ALA A 240 33.14 -8.08 -14.50
C ALA A 240 34.31 -7.07 -14.52
N GLU A 241 34.01 -5.78 -14.35
CA GLU A 241 35.00 -4.71 -14.27
C GLU A 241 35.75 -4.67 -12.93
N SER A 242 35.09 -4.95 -11.81
CA SER A 242 35.69 -4.91 -10.47
C SER A 242 36.34 -6.22 -10.01
N GLY A 243 36.16 -7.32 -10.75
CA GLY A 243 36.61 -8.66 -10.35
C GLY A 243 35.92 -9.17 -9.07
N SER A 244 34.81 -8.55 -8.67
CA SER A 244 34.02 -8.93 -7.50
C SER A 244 32.84 -9.80 -7.90
N ASP A 245 32.25 -10.49 -6.92
CA ASP A 245 30.98 -11.17 -7.11
C ASP A 245 29.95 -10.17 -7.69
N PRO A 246 29.20 -10.51 -8.77
CA PRO A 246 28.11 -9.69 -9.29
C PRO A 246 26.97 -9.45 -8.31
N GLY A 247 27.05 -10.08 -7.14
CA GLY A 247 26.17 -9.85 -6.02
C GLY A 247 24.83 -10.51 -6.25
N ILE A 248 23.82 -9.97 -5.58
CA ILE A 248 22.51 -10.61 -5.45
C ILE A 248 21.60 -10.37 -6.68
N ILE A 249 21.96 -9.44 -7.58
CA ILE A 249 21.17 -9.08 -8.76
C ILE A 249 21.06 -10.23 -9.81
N PRO A 250 22.13 -10.97 -10.14
CA PRO A 250 22.07 -12.27 -10.83
C PRO A 250 21.14 -13.31 -10.21
N GLN A 251 21.14 -13.39 -8.87
CA GLN A 251 20.32 -14.33 -8.10
C GLN A 251 18.83 -14.05 -8.30
N LEU A 252 18.47 -12.81 -8.62
CA LEU A 252 17.12 -12.39 -8.95
C LEU A 252 16.58 -13.08 -10.21
N VAL A 253 17.42 -13.26 -11.24
CA VAL A 253 17.07 -14.02 -12.46
C VAL A 253 16.92 -15.50 -12.14
N ASN A 254 17.76 -16.04 -11.26
CA ASN A 254 17.65 -17.42 -10.79
C ASN A 254 16.37 -17.65 -9.99
N ILE A 255 16.07 -16.82 -8.98
CA ILE A 255 14.84 -16.90 -8.18
C ILE A 255 13.60 -16.73 -9.07
N SER A 256 13.63 -15.77 -9.99
CA SER A 256 12.54 -15.51 -10.92
C SER A 256 12.31 -16.68 -11.88
N GLY A 257 13.39 -17.23 -12.44
CA GLY A 257 13.36 -18.47 -13.22
C GLY A 257 12.82 -19.61 -12.38
N GLY A 258 13.25 -19.72 -11.13
CA GLY A 258 12.80 -20.73 -10.19
C GLY A 258 11.30 -20.66 -9.90
N VAL A 259 10.75 -19.47 -9.67
CA VAL A 259 9.31 -19.26 -9.45
C VAL A 259 8.50 -19.61 -10.69
N ILE A 260 8.99 -19.27 -11.88
CA ILE A 260 8.35 -19.64 -13.15
C ILE A 260 8.35 -21.17 -13.32
N LEU A 261 9.48 -21.84 -13.04
CA LEU A 261 9.59 -23.29 -13.08
C LEU A 261 8.65 -23.95 -12.06
N LEU A 262 8.57 -23.45 -10.82
CA LEU A 262 7.60 -23.93 -9.83
C LEU A 262 6.16 -23.80 -10.32
N PHE A 263 5.78 -22.66 -10.92
CA PHE A 263 4.44 -22.43 -11.44
C PHE A 263 4.10 -23.36 -12.61
N ILE A 264 5.04 -23.54 -13.55
CA ILE A 264 4.89 -24.49 -14.67
C ILE A 264 4.75 -25.91 -14.12
N GLY A 265 5.61 -26.30 -13.17
CA GLY A 265 5.58 -27.60 -12.51
C GLY A 265 4.24 -27.86 -11.81
N TRP A 266 3.74 -26.89 -11.05
CA TRP A 266 2.42 -26.95 -10.40
C TRP A 266 1.26 -27.08 -11.40
N LYS A 267 1.29 -26.33 -12.50
CA LYS A 267 0.28 -26.43 -13.58
C LYS A 267 0.30 -27.79 -14.26
N ILE A 268 1.48 -28.36 -14.51
CA ILE A 268 1.62 -29.69 -15.09
C ILE A 268 1.13 -30.75 -14.10
N TRP A 269 1.47 -30.61 -12.81
CA TRP A 269 1.01 -31.47 -11.73
C TRP A 269 -0.53 -31.53 -11.65
N GLN A 270 -1.20 -30.38 -11.65
CA GLN A 270 -2.67 -30.32 -11.64
C GLN A 270 -3.33 -30.97 -12.85
N LYS A 271 -2.68 -30.93 -14.01
CA LYS A 271 -3.17 -31.53 -15.26
C LYS A 271 -2.72 -32.98 -15.45
N ALA A 272 -1.86 -33.51 -14.59
CA ALA A 272 -1.39 -34.89 -14.68
C ALA A 272 -2.55 -35.90 -14.61
N PRO A 273 -3.53 -35.78 -13.68
CA PRO A 273 -4.67 -36.72 -13.59
C PRO A 273 -5.59 -36.75 -14.81
N GLN A 274 -5.52 -35.74 -15.69
CA GLN A 274 -6.34 -35.63 -16.90
C GLN A 274 -5.67 -36.27 -18.14
N ALA A 275 -4.62 -37.08 -17.95
CA ALA A 275 -3.90 -37.72 -19.04
C ALA A 275 -4.67 -38.93 -19.60
N SER A 276 -4.76 -39.05 -20.92
CA SER A 276 -5.47 -40.14 -21.61
C SER A 276 -4.70 -41.47 -21.66
N THR A 277 -3.42 -41.50 -21.24
CA THR A 277 -2.57 -42.69 -21.30
C THR A 277 -1.64 -42.74 -20.10
N ASN A 278 -1.34 -43.95 -19.59
CA ASN A 278 -0.41 -44.13 -18.46
C ASN A 278 0.97 -43.51 -18.75
N ARG A 279 1.48 -43.64 -19.98
CA ARG A 279 2.75 -43.03 -20.39
C ARG A 279 2.73 -41.50 -20.30
N THR A 280 1.64 -40.86 -20.72
CA THR A 280 1.52 -39.40 -20.67
C THR A 280 1.26 -38.89 -19.25
N PHE A 281 0.61 -39.68 -18.39
CA PHE A 281 0.49 -39.42 -16.96
C PHE A 281 1.87 -39.38 -16.27
N PHE A 282 2.68 -40.44 -16.43
CA PHE A 282 4.01 -40.51 -15.83
C PHE A 282 4.97 -39.45 -16.37
N LEU A 283 4.91 -39.13 -17.67
CA LEU A 283 5.69 -38.03 -18.24
C LEU A 283 5.30 -36.66 -17.68
N ARG A 284 4.00 -36.41 -17.42
CA ARG A 284 3.55 -35.17 -16.78
C ARG A 284 4.00 -35.09 -15.32
N ILE A 285 3.93 -36.18 -14.57
CA ILE A 285 4.43 -36.21 -13.19
C ILE A 285 5.94 -35.99 -13.14
N ALA A 286 6.71 -36.71 -13.97
CA ALA A 286 8.16 -36.55 -14.04
C ALA A 286 8.55 -35.12 -14.46
N GLY A 287 7.88 -34.57 -15.48
CA GLY A 287 8.07 -33.18 -15.90
C GLY A 287 7.73 -32.19 -14.79
N ALA A 288 6.58 -32.36 -14.12
CA ALA A 288 6.19 -31.52 -12.98
C ALA A 288 7.23 -31.56 -11.86
N PHE A 289 7.75 -32.75 -11.54
CA PHE A 289 8.78 -32.92 -10.51
C PHE A 289 10.10 -32.26 -10.90
N ILE A 290 10.56 -32.41 -12.15
CA ILE A 290 11.77 -31.72 -12.67
C ILE A 290 11.61 -30.20 -12.56
N PHE A 291 10.46 -29.66 -12.92
CA PHE A 291 10.18 -28.23 -12.83
C PHE A 291 10.05 -27.74 -11.38
N ILE A 292 9.48 -28.54 -10.48
CA ILE A 292 9.37 -28.21 -9.06
C ILE A 292 10.75 -28.25 -8.38
N VAL A 293 11.55 -29.29 -8.63
CA VAL A 293 12.89 -29.44 -8.05
C VAL A 293 13.85 -28.40 -8.63
N GLY A 294 13.83 -28.19 -9.95
CA GLY A 294 14.61 -27.12 -10.60
C GLY A 294 14.20 -25.74 -10.09
N GLY A 295 12.89 -25.52 -9.89
CA GLY A 295 12.39 -24.29 -9.31
C GLY A 295 12.85 -24.05 -7.87
N TRP A 296 12.82 -25.10 -7.05
CA TRP A 296 13.28 -25.08 -5.66
C TRP A 296 14.78 -24.80 -5.53
N LEU A 297 15.60 -25.49 -6.33
CA LEU A 297 17.06 -25.32 -6.34
C LEU A 297 17.48 -23.89 -6.70
N MET A 298 16.77 -23.24 -7.62
CA MET A 298 17.06 -21.85 -7.99
C MET A 298 16.54 -20.81 -6.98
N ILE A 299 15.64 -21.19 -6.05
CA ILE A 299 15.05 -20.30 -5.04
C ILE A 299 15.80 -20.37 -3.70
N GLY A 300 16.62 -21.40 -3.46
CA GLY A 300 17.30 -21.65 -2.17
C GLY A 300 18.24 -20.55 -1.65
N GLU A 301 18.48 -19.47 -2.41
CA GLU A 301 19.38 -18.36 -2.07
C GLU A 301 18.71 -17.18 -1.33
N ILE A 302 17.39 -17.24 -1.08
CA ILE A 302 16.63 -16.19 -0.36
C ILE A 302 17.25 -15.71 0.97
N PRO A 303 17.86 -16.56 1.82
CA PRO A 303 18.43 -16.12 3.09
C PRO A 303 19.57 -15.10 2.95
N LEU A 304 20.30 -15.07 1.83
CA LEU A 304 21.41 -14.13 1.60
C LEU A 304 20.90 -12.70 1.35
N ILE A 305 19.74 -12.57 0.69
CA ILE A 305 19.12 -11.29 0.28
C ILE A 305 18.60 -10.49 1.48
N LEU A 306 18.08 -11.19 2.49
CA LEU A 306 17.57 -10.55 3.71
C LEU A 306 18.68 -9.92 4.56
N SER A 307 19.94 -10.33 4.34
CA SER A 307 21.10 -9.82 5.08
C SER A 307 21.70 -8.52 4.53
N SER A 308 21.30 -8.07 3.32
CA SER A 308 21.85 -6.88 2.65
C SER A 308 21.05 -5.58 2.85
N GLY A 309 19.85 -5.63 3.44
CA GLY A 309 19.01 -4.45 3.69
C GLY A 309 19.54 -3.52 4.80
N ASP A 310 19.09 -2.26 4.81
CA ASP A 310 19.52 -1.27 5.80
C ASP A 310 19.15 -1.67 7.24
N LYS A 311 20.12 -1.63 8.14
CA LYS A 311 19.95 -1.96 9.55
C LYS A 311 18.94 -1.03 10.23
N ASP A 312 18.90 0.24 9.83
CA ASP A 312 17.99 1.25 10.39
C ASP A 312 16.53 0.91 10.04
N LEU A 313 16.30 0.36 8.83
CA LEU A 313 14.97 -0.11 8.40
C LEU A 313 14.52 -1.30 9.25
N TRP A 314 15.34 -2.33 9.35
CA TRP A 314 15.00 -3.56 10.09
C TRP A 314 14.77 -3.27 11.57
N GLN A 315 15.59 -2.40 12.16
CA GLN A 315 15.41 -1.94 13.53
C GLN A 315 14.09 -1.18 13.69
N GLY A 316 13.81 -0.19 12.82
CA GLY A 316 12.55 0.56 12.85
C GLY A 316 11.31 -0.33 12.66
N LEU A 317 11.40 -1.34 11.80
CA LEU A 317 10.32 -2.33 11.60
C LEU A 317 10.12 -3.20 12.84
N LYS A 318 11.22 -3.70 13.44
CA LYS A 318 11.19 -4.48 14.68
C LYS A 318 10.55 -3.69 15.83
N VAL A 319 10.94 -2.43 15.99
CA VAL A 319 10.37 -1.52 17.00
C VAL A 319 8.88 -1.28 16.74
N THR A 320 8.47 -1.03 15.48
CA THR A 320 7.05 -0.90 15.11
C THR A 320 6.26 -2.18 15.39
N LEU A 321 6.82 -3.35 15.13
CA LEU A 321 6.16 -4.63 15.42
C LEU A 321 5.98 -4.83 16.92
N PHE A 322 7.00 -4.56 17.73
CA PHE A 322 6.85 -4.59 19.18
C PHE A 322 5.84 -3.56 19.70
N TYR A 323 5.84 -2.36 19.13
CA TYR A 323 4.86 -1.33 19.43
C TYR A 323 3.43 -1.79 19.11
N ALA A 324 3.21 -2.34 17.92
CA ALA A 324 1.91 -2.84 17.48
C ALA A 324 1.43 -4.03 18.33
N LEU A 325 2.27 -5.04 18.54
CA LEU A 325 1.94 -6.23 19.34
C LEU A 325 1.76 -5.91 20.83
N GLY A 326 2.48 -4.92 21.35
CA GLY A 326 2.33 -4.45 22.72
C GLY A 326 1.11 -3.53 22.91
N THR A 327 0.63 -2.87 21.86
CA THR A 327 -0.48 -1.93 21.96
C THR A 327 -1.82 -2.57 21.62
N ILE A 328 -1.94 -3.22 20.45
CA ILE A 328 -3.23 -3.61 19.87
C ILE A 328 -3.99 -4.65 20.73
N PRO A 329 -3.38 -5.78 21.14
CA PRO A 329 -4.11 -6.80 21.91
C PRO A 329 -4.55 -6.28 23.28
N PHE A 330 -3.65 -5.54 23.95
CA PHE A 330 -3.88 -5.01 25.28
C PHE A 330 -4.91 -3.89 25.27
N GLN A 331 -4.83 -2.93 24.35
CA GLN A 331 -5.84 -1.88 24.24
C GLN A 331 -7.21 -2.49 23.95
N LEU A 332 -7.35 -3.39 22.97
CA LEU A 332 -8.66 -3.96 22.61
C LEU A 332 -9.25 -4.81 23.74
N SER A 333 -8.41 -5.57 24.43
CA SER A 333 -8.83 -6.42 25.54
C SER A 333 -9.30 -5.59 26.74
N ILE A 334 -8.54 -4.54 27.12
CA ILE A 334 -8.95 -3.61 28.18
C ILE A 334 -10.23 -2.88 27.76
N SER A 335 -10.31 -2.44 26.51
CA SER A 335 -11.46 -1.71 25.99
C SER A 335 -12.73 -2.53 25.97
N LEU A 336 -12.66 -3.80 25.56
CA LEU A 336 -13.77 -4.74 25.58
C LEU A 336 -14.22 -5.03 27.01
N PHE A 337 -13.27 -5.25 27.92
CA PHE A 337 -13.57 -5.46 29.34
C PHE A 337 -14.31 -4.25 29.94
N LEU A 338 -13.80 -3.04 29.70
CA LEU A 338 -14.45 -1.80 30.15
C LEU A 338 -15.81 -1.58 29.49
N ALA A 339 -15.95 -1.92 28.20
CA ALA A 339 -17.22 -1.79 27.49
C ALA A 339 -18.29 -2.68 28.11
N ILE A 340 -17.98 -3.94 28.40
CA ILE A 340 -18.92 -4.87 29.05
C ILE A 340 -19.31 -4.36 30.45
N LEU A 341 -18.35 -3.83 31.21
CA LEU A 341 -18.60 -3.29 32.55
C LEU A 341 -19.52 -2.05 32.49
N LEU A 342 -19.25 -1.12 31.57
CA LEU A 342 -20.00 0.14 31.44
C LEU A 342 -21.32 0.01 30.67
N PHE A 343 -21.51 -1.12 29.97
CA PHE A 343 -22.75 -1.46 29.29
C PHE A 343 -23.83 -1.95 30.26
N GLN A 344 -23.42 -2.55 31.38
CA GLN A 344 -24.34 -2.76 32.51
C GLN A 344 -24.81 -1.37 32.98
N ASN A 345 -26.12 -1.18 33.18
CA ASN A 345 -26.74 0.09 33.60
C ASN A 345 -26.33 0.50 35.04
N LEU A 346 -25.02 0.64 35.29
CA LEU A 346 -24.44 1.04 36.55
C LEU A 346 -24.72 2.53 36.80
N LYS A 347 -25.04 2.88 38.05
CA LYS A 347 -25.16 4.27 38.46
C LYS A 347 -23.81 4.98 38.24
N GLY A 348 -23.82 6.05 37.44
CA GLY A 348 -22.61 6.81 37.09
C GLY A 348 -21.88 6.37 35.83
N SER A 349 -22.42 5.42 35.05
CA SER A 349 -21.79 4.95 33.81
C SER A 349 -21.45 6.07 32.82
N SER A 350 -22.31 7.10 32.67
CA SER A 350 -22.06 8.26 31.82
C SER A 350 -20.82 9.05 32.23
N PHE A 351 -20.55 9.20 33.53
CA PHE A 351 -19.38 9.89 34.03
C PHE A 351 -18.09 9.13 33.71
N PHE A 352 -18.09 7.81 33.94
CA PHE A 352 -16.94 6.95 33.61
C PHE A 352 -16.66 6.90 32.10
N ARG A 353 -17.69 6.86 31.25
CA ARG A 353 -17.52 6.94 29.79
C ARG A 353 -16.81 8.22 29.38
N ILE A 354 -17.19 9.37 29.95
CA ILE A 354 -16.54 10.66 29.68
C ILE A 354 -15.08 10.63 30.18
N MET A 355 -14.84 10.15 31.40
CA MET A 355 -13.51 10.08 31.99
C MET A 355 -12.55 9.22 31.17
N PHE A 356 -12.97 8.02 30.74
CA PHE A 356 -12.12 7.13 29.95
C PHE A 356 -11.94 7.62 28.52
N PHE A 357 -12.91 8.34 27.95
CA PHE A 357 -12.81 8.91 26.60
C PHE A 357 -11.96 10.20 26.56
N MET A 358 -11.85 10.91 27.67
CA MET A 358 -11.13 12.18 27.77
C MET A 358 -9.69 12.15 27.21
N PRO A 359 -8.84 11.14 27.52
CA PRO A 359 -7.49 11.04 26.97
C PRO A 359 -7.43 11.14 25.44
N TYR A 360 -8.37 10.49 24.74
CA TYR A 360 -8.43 10.50 23.28
C TYR A 360 -8.71 11.90 22.71
N VAL A 361 -9.48 12.73 23.43
CA VAL A 361 -9.82 14.09 23.04
C VAL A 361 -8.69 15.07 23.33
N THR A 362 -7.78 14.74 24.26
CA THR A 362 -6.66 15.62 24.60
C THR A 362 -5.66 15.76 23.44
N PRO A 363 -5.03 16.94 23.25
CA PRO A 363 -3.99 17.10 22.25
C PRO A 363 -2.82 16.14 22.49
N THR A 364 -2.62 15.20 21.56
CA THR A 364 -1.66 14.09 21.71
C THR A 364 -0.24 14.56 22.06
N VAL A 365 0.22 15.65 21.46
CA VAL A 365 1.57 16.22 21.68
C VAL A 365 1.71 16.76 23.11
N ALA A 366 0.70 17.45 23.63
CA ALA A 366 0.72 18.00 24.99
C ALA A 366 0.68 16.88 26.03
N SER A 367 -0.21 15.91 25.86
CA SER A 367 -0.33 14.76 26.76
C SER A 367 0.95 13.91 26.76
N ALA A 368 1.57 13.70 25.60
CA ALA A 368 2.86 13.00 25.49
C ALA A 368 4.00 13.77 26.18
N ALA A 369 4.02 15.11 26.10
CA ALA A 369 5.02 15.93 26.79
C ALA A 369 4.88 15.83 28.32
N VAL A 370 3.65 15.81 28.84
CA VAL A 370 3.38 15.58 30.26
C VAL A 370 3.82 14.17 30.66
N PHE A 371 3.44 13.14 29.88
CA PHE A 371 3.83 11.76 30.13
C PHE A 371 5.35 11.58 30.18
N ARG A 372 6.09 12.26 29.30
CA ARG A 372 7.55 12.27 29.31
C ARG A 372 8.14 12.80 30.63
N GLN A 373 7.49 13.76 31.28
CA GLN A 373 7.93 14.24 32.60
C GLN A 373 7.56 13.27 33.71
N LEU A 374 6.37 12.66 33.64
CA LEU A 374 5.92 11.64 34.60
C LEU A 374 6.89 10.46 34.64
N PHE A 375 7.31 9.98 33.47
CA PHE A 375 8.25 8.87 33.27
C PHE A 375 9.70 9.35 33.11
N SER A 376 10.06 10.47 33.75
CA SER A 376 11.45 10.92 33.77
C SER A 376 12.33 10.06 34.67
N ASN A 377 13.63 9.93 34.34
CA ASN A 377 14.59 9.18 35.16
C ASN A 377 14.90 9.82 36.53
N ARG A 378 14.27 10.96 36.85
CA ARG A 378 14.48 11.71 38.09
C ARG A 378 13.87 10.95 39.26
N LEU A 379 14.51 11.03 40.43
CA LEU A 379 14.00 10.42 41.67
C LEU A 379 12.67 11.02 42.14
N GLN A 380 12.45 12.30 41.85
CA GLN A 380 11.23 13.05 42.20
C GLN A 380 10.15 12.95 41.12
N ALA A 381 10.42 12.26 40.00
CA ALA A 381 9.40 12.06 38.96
C ALA A 381 8.22 11.30 39.56
N PRO A 382 6.96 11.67 39.28
CA PRO A 382 5.80 11.06 39.93
C PRO A 382 5.78 9.53 39.89
N VAL A 383 6.16 8.92 38.75
CA VAL A 383 6.19 7.46 38.61
C VAL A 383 7.28 6.84 39.49
N ASN A 384 8.49 7.41 39.51
CA ASN A 384 9.56 6.93 40.38
C ASN A 384 9.30 7.19 41.87
N ALA A 385 8.65 8.31 42.21
CA ALA A 385 8.22 8.59 43.57
C ALA A 385 7.22 7.54 44.05
N LEU A 386 6.24 7.17 43.21
CA LEU A 386 5.29 6.09 43.49
C LEU A 386 5.98 4.74 43.66
N LEU A 387 6.91 4.37 42.76
CA LEU A 387 7.67 3.12 42.91
C LEU A 387 8.38 3.02 44.26
N ARG A 388 8.98 4.13 44.71
CA ARG A 388 9.68 4.19 46.00
C ARG A 388 8.75 4.05 47.19
N VAL A 389 7.52 4.55 47.12
CA VAL A 389 6.51 4.33 48.18
C VAL A 389 6.24 2.83 48.38
N PHE A 390 6.28 2.05 47.30
CA PHE A 390 6.14 0.60 47.35
C PHE A 390 7.48 -0.15 47.58
N GLY A 391 8.57 0.55 47.87
CA GLY A 391 9.89 -0.04 48.15
C GLY A 391 10.68 -0.49 46.91
N PHE A 392 10.23 -0.15 45.70
CA PHE A 392 10.96 -0.50 44.46
C PHE A 392 12.06 0.51 44.15
N GLU A 393 13.13 0.03 43.51
CA GLU A 393 14.19 0.88 42.98
C GLU A 393 13.70 1.74 41.81
N PRO A 394 14.11 3.01 41.73
CA PRO A 394 13.80 3.89 40.61
C PRO A 394 14.27 3.32 39.28
N LEU A 395 13.42 3.41 38.26
CA LEU A 395 13.76 2.98 36.90
C LEU A 395 14.15 4.16 36.03
N LYS A 396 14.92 3.87 34.99
CA LYS A 396 15.35 4.86 33.97
C LYS A 396 14.27 5.15 32.92
N TRP A 397 13.23 4.30 32.82
CA TRP A 397 12.06 4.50 31.95
C TRP A 397 12.44 4.85 30.50
N LEU A 398 12.12 6.08 30.04
CA LEU A 398 12.41 6.54 28.68
C LEU A 398 13.91 6.64 28.36
N TRP A 399 14.80 6.57 29.36
CA TRP A 399 16.26 6.58 29.20
C TRP A 399 16.85 5.16 29.16
N GLU A 400 16.01 4.12 29.20
CA GLU A 400 16.48 2.73 29.25
C GLU A 400 16.31 2.04 27.89
N PRO A 401 17.41 1.83 27.14
CA PRO A 401 17.38 1.12 25.86
C PRO A 401 17.23 -0.40 26.02
N LYS A 402 17.55 -0.97 27.19
CA LYS A 402 17.46 -2.43 27.39
C LYS A 402 16.03 -2.93 27.30
N GLY A 403 15.89 -4.15 26.77
CA GLY A 403 14.64 -4.87 26.66
C GLY A 403 14.05 -5.23 28.02
N ILE A 404 12.73 -5.20 28.16
CA ILE A 404 12.08 -5.53 29.44
C ILE A 404 12.40 -6.95 29.91
N PHE A 405 12.54 -7.91 28.99
CA PHE A 405 12.88 -9.28 29.35
C PHE A 405 14.35 -9.42 29.78
N THR A 406 15.27 -8.65 29.17
CA THR A 406 16.65 -8.56 29.67
C THR A 406 16.72 -7.96 31.07
N LEU A 407 15.93 -6.93 31.36
CA LEU A 407 15.91 -6.31 32.70
C LEU A 407 15.37 -7.26 33.77
N ILE A 408 14.37 -8.07 33.43
CA ILE A 408 13.84 -9.10 34.33
C ILE A 408 14.87 -10.22 34.53
N ALA A 409 15.52 -10.66 33.46
CA ALA A 409 16.56 -11.69 33.50
C ALA A 409 17.78 -11.25 34.35
N ASP A 410 18.24 -10.01 34.17
CA ASP A 410 19.32 -9.40 34.96
C ASP A 410 18.96 -9.41 36.46
N LYS A 411 17.71 -9.07 36.82
CA LYS A 411 17.22 -9.13 38.21
C LYS A 411 17.09 -10.56 38.76
N MET A 412 16.86 -11.54 37.90
CA MET A 412 16.84 -12.96 38.25
C MET A 412 18.24 -13.60 38.30
N GLY A 413 19.31 -12.84 38.05
CA GLY A 413 20.69 -13.32 38.06
C GLY A 413 21.13 -14.04 36.78
N LEU A 414 20.35 -13.95 35.69
CA LEU A 414 20.67 -14.57 34.40
C LEU A 414 21.50 -13.60 33.53
N THR A 415 22.82 -13.62 33.67
CA THR A 415 23.73 -12.61 33.08
C THR A 415 24.01 -12.76 31.57
N ASN A 416 23.39 -13.72 30.87
CA ASN A 416 23.58 -13.95 29.43
C ASN A 416 22.23 -14.21 28.73
N PHE A 417 21.27 -13.29 28.91
CA PHE A 417 19.98 -13.42 28.24
C PHE A 417 20.09 -13.15 26.73
N PRO A 418 19.52 -13.99 25.85
CA PRO A 418 19.70 -13.82 24.41
C PRO A 418 19.07 -12.54 23.84
N ASP A 419 19.82 -11.81 23.00
CA ASP A 419 19.35 -10.55 22.37
C ASP A 419 18.08 -10.71 21.53
N TRP A 420 17.89 -11.87 20.89
CA TRP A 420 16.69 -12.16 20.10
C TRP A 420 15.44 -12.23 20.98
N ALA A 421 15.60 -12.60 22.25
CA ALA A 421 14.52 -12.72 23.24
C ALA A 421 14.36 -11.46 24.09
N ALA A 422 15.17 -10.42 23.90
CA ALA A 422 15.22 -9.26 24.80
C ALA A 422 13.89 -8.50 24.96
N GLY A 423 13.00 -8.59 23.97
CA GLY A 423 11.70 -7.92 23.96
C GLY A 423 11.79 -6.42 23.67
N PRO A 424 10.69 -5.67 23.84
CA PRO A 424 10.67 -4.22 23.67
C PRO A 424 11.55 -3.53 24.72
N SER A 425 12.23 -2.46 24.32
CA SER A 425 12.95 -1.61 25.28
C SER A 425 12.01 -1.02 26.32
N LEU A 426 12.50 -0.76 27.53
CA LEU A 426 11.68 -0.12 28.56
C LEU A 426 11.19 1.27 28.12
N ALA A 427 11.98 2.00 27.33
CA ALA A 427 11.54 3.24 26.71
C ALA A 427 10.31 3.04 25.79
N LEU A 428 10.32 2.00 24.95
CA LEU A 428 9.18 1.67 24.09
C LEU A 428 7.96 1.22 24.90
N VAL A 429 8.16 0.51 26.02
CA VAL A 429 7.06 0.10 26.92
C VAL A 429 6.31 1.31 27.47
N VAL A 430 7.00 2.38 27.85
CA VAL A 430 6.35 3.63 28.29
C VAL A 430 5.47 4.22 27.17
N ILE A 431 5.96 4.19 25.94
CA ILE A 431 5.23 4.68 24.76
C ILE A 431 4.00 3.79 24.46
N ILE A 432 4.11 2.47 24.65
CA ILE A 432 3.00 1.52 24.54
C ILE A 432 1.93 1.84 25.60
N ILE A 433 2.33 2.05 26.85
CA ILE A 433 1.41 2.42 27.95
C ILE A 433 0.66 3.71 27.61
N PHE A 434 1.36 4.72 27.11
CA PHE A 434 0.73 5.96 26.65
C PHE A 434 -0.30 5.70 25.54
N SER A 435 0.04 4.89 24.53
CA SER A 435 -0.89 4.58 23.45
C SER A 435 -2.13 3.86 23.95
N ILE A 436 -1.98 2.84 24.80
CA ILE A 436 -3.11 2.13 25.41
C ILE A 436 -3.99 3.12 26.17
N TRP A 437 -3.41 3.98 27.00
CA TRP A 437 -4.16 4.98 27.77
C TRP A 437 -4.96 5.96 26.89
N VAL A 438 -4.40 6.39 25.76
CA VAL A 438 -5.10 7.29 24.82
C VAL A 438 -6.26 6.60 24.11
N PHE A 439 -6.07 5.36 23.63
CA PHE A 439 -7.02 4.70 22.74
C PHE A 439 -8.06 3.82 23.45
N VAL A 440 -7.80 3.38 24.69
CA VAL A 440 -8.72 2.48 25.41
C VAL A 440 -10.12 3.07 25.51
N GLY A 441 -10.27 4.35 25.84
CA GLY A 441 -11.59 4.99 25.91
C GLY A 441 -12.33 5.06 24.58
N TYR A 442 -11.61 5.36 23.49
CA TYR A 442 -12.17 5.41 22.15
C TYR A 442 -12.71 4.04 21.72
N ASP A 443 -11.89 3.00 21.88
CA ASP A 443 -12.26 1.62 21.56
C ASP A 443 -13.41 1.11 22.45
N THR A 444 -13.42 1.48 23.75
CA THR A 444 -14.53 1.15 24.66
C THR A 444 -15.85 1.71 24.14
N VAL A 445 -15.92 2.98 23.75
CA VAL A 445 -17.16 3.60 23.24
C VAL A 445 -17.67 2.86 22.00
N ILE A 446 -16.78 2.45 21.10
CA ILE A 446 -17.15 1.72 19.89
C ILE A 446 -17.62 0.30 20.22
N TYR A 447 -16.96 -0.40 21.15
CA TYR A 447 -17.43 -1.69 21.64
C TYR A 447 -18.81 -1.59 22.28
N MET A 448 -19.09 -0.52 23.03
CA MET A 448 -20.41 -0.30 23.62
C MET A 448 -21.50 -0.07 22.56
N ALA A 449 -21.19 0.64 21.48
CA ALA A 449 -22.10 0.76 20.35
C ALA A 449 -22.35 -0.60 19.67
N GLY A 450 -21.31 -1.43 19.57
CA GLY A 450 -21.45 -2.81 19.08
C GLY A 450 -22.32 -3.69 19.98
N LEU A 451 -22.12 -3.61 21.31
CA LEU A 451 -22.94 -4.33 22.29
C LEU A 451 -24.42 -3.93 22.22
N GLY A 452 -24.70 -2.65 21.97
CA GLY A 452 -26.06 -2.14 21.80
C GLY A 452 -26.80 -2.68 20.57
N ASN A 453 -26.10 -3.24 19.59
CA ASN A 453 -26.72 -3.86 18.41
C ASN A 453 -27.03 -5.36 18.61
N ILE A 454 -26.63 -5.96 19.73
CA ILE A 454 -26.89 -7.37 20.01
C ILE A 454 -28.30 -7.51 20.60
N PRO A 455 -29.22 -8.27 19.97
CA PRO A 455 -30.57 -8.49 20.49
C PRO A 455 -30.53 -9.19 21.86
N THR A 456 -31.29 -8.69 22.84
CA THR A 456 -31.29 -9.22 24.22
C THR A 456 -31.98 -10.58 24.31
N GLU A 457 -32.83 -10.92 23.35
CA GLU A 457 -33.57 -12.18 23.29
C GLU A 457 -32.63 -13.39 23.17
N LEU A 458 -31.46 -13.21 22.54
CA LEU A 458 -30.44 -14.27 22.44
C LEU A 458 -29.85 -14.62 23.81
N SER A 459 -29.57 -13.60 24.63
CA SER A 459 -29.09 -13.82 26.00
C SER A 459 -30.19 -14.40 26.89
N GLU A 460 -31.42 -13.91 26.78
CA GLU A 460 -32.55 -14.42 27.57
C GLU A 460 -32.85 -15.89 27.24
N ALA A 461 -32.85 -16.27 25.96
CA ALA A 461 -33.04 -17.66 25.54
C ALA A 461 -31.92 -18.56 26.08
N ALA A 462 -30.66 -18.12 26.03
CA ALA A 462 -29.53 -18.87 26.55
C ALA A 462 -29.59 -19.04 28.08
N GLU A 463 -30.05 -18.03 28.82
CA GLU A 463 -30.27 -18.13 30.27
C GLU A 463 -31.35 -19.15 30.61
N VAL A 464 -32.42 -19.24 29.81
CA VAL A 464 -33.46 -20.29 29.94
C VAL A 464 -32.88 -21.69 29.69
N ASP A 465 -31.94 -21.83 28.75
CA ASP A 465 -31.20 -23.07 28.46
C ASP A 465 -30.11 -23.39 29.53
N GLY A 466 -29.95 -22.57 30.56
CA GLY A 466 -29.02 -22.77 31.66
C GLY A 466 -27.60 -22.26 31.41
N ALA A 467 -27.38 -21.44 30.38
CA ALA A 467 -26.09 -20.82 30.11
C ALA A 467 -25.74 -19.78 31.20
N ASN A 468 -24.48 -19.81 31.67
CA ASN A 468 -23.99 -18.78 32.60
C ASN A 468 -23.47 -17.54 31.83
N LYS A 469 -23.13 -16.47 32.55
CA LYS A 469 -22.63 -15.22 31.95
C LYS A 469 -21.36 -15.39 31.10
N TRP A 470 -20.50 -16.34 31.46
CA TRP A 470 -19.29 -16.64 30.68
C TRP A 470 -19.62 -17.39 29.39
N ASP A 471 -20.60 -18.29 29.42
CA ASP A 471 -21.11 -18.98 28.24
C ASP A 471 -21.76 -17.98 27.28
N ILE A 472 -22.62 -17.10 27.79
CA ILE A 472 -23.24 -16.02 27.00
C ILE A 472 -22.15 -15.13 26.39
N PHE A 473 -21.14 -14.72 27.17
CA PHE A 473 -20.04 -13.92 26.65
C PHE A 473 -19.27 -14.63 25.54
N ARG A 474 -18.85 -15.88 25.77
CA ARG A 474 -17.99 -16.63 24.85
C ARG A 474 -18.71 -17.05 23.58
N PHE A 475 -19.98 -17.44 23.67
CA PHE A 475 -20.72 -18.06 22.56
C PHE A 475 -21.70 -17.10 21.87
N ILE A 476 -22.11 -16.01 22.52
CA ILE A 476 -23.07 -15.04 21.95
C ILE A 476 -22.39 -13.69 21.78
N THR A 477 -21.95 -13.05 22.88
CA THR A 477 -21.45 -11.67 22.84
C THR A 477 -20.18 -11.53 22.01
N PHE A 478 -19.14 -12.33 22.27
CA PHE A 478 -17.85 -12.22 21.61
C PHE A 478 -17.93 -12.52 20.10
N PRO A 479 -18.65 -13.57 19.63
CA PRO A 479 -18.86 -13.80 18.21
C PRO A 479 -19.66 -12.68 17.52
N LEU A 480 -20.72 -12.17 18.14
CA LEU A 480 -21.54 -11.09 17.57
C LEU A 480 -20.83 -9.73 17.60
N LEU A 481 -19.84 -9.53 18.47
CA LEU A 481 -18.93 -8.39 18.44
C LEU A 481 -17.79 -8.52 17.43
N SER A 482 -17.71 -9.63 16.67
CA SER A 482 -16.65 -9.83 15.68
C SER A 482 -16.58 -8.72 14.60
N PRO A 483 -17.67 -8.12 14.08
CA PRO A 483 -17.57 -7.02 13.12
C PRO A 483 -16.92 -5.77 13.73
N THR A 484 -17.26 -5.46 14.99
CA THR A 484 -16.70 -4.33 15.73
C THR A 484 -15.23 -4.56 16.06
N THR A 485 -14.88 -5.77 16.53
CA THR A 485 -13.49 -6.16 16.81
C THR A 485 -12.64 -6.14 15.55
N TYR A 486 -13.17 -6.61 14.42
CA TYR A 486 -12.50 -6.56 13.13
C TYR A 486 -12.19 -5.12 12.71
N PHE A 487 -13.20 -4.24 12.77
CA PHE A 487 -13.03 -2.83 12.45
C PHE A 487 -11.97 -2.16 13.34
N LEU A 488 -12.07 -2.33 14.66
CA LEU A 488 -11.12 -1.76 15.62
C LEU A 488 -9.70 -2.31 15.42
N THR A 489 -9.55 -3.62 15.21
CA THR A 489 -8.24 -4.22 14.93
C THR A 489 -7.63 -3.67 13.66
N LEU A 490 -8.41 -3.52 12.59
CA LEU A 490 -7.94 -2.97 11.33
C LEU A 490 -7.43 -1.52 11.49
N ILE A 491 -8.23 -0.67 12.15
CA ILE A 491 -7.85 0.72 12.41
C ILE A 491 -6.63 0.79 13.33
N ALA A 492 -6.54 -0.07 14.35
CA ALA A 492 -5.41 -0.15 15.27
C ALA A 492 -4.11 -0.59 14.58
N VAL A 493 -4.17 -1.56 13.67
CA VAL A 493 -3.01 -1.98 12.85
C VAL A 493 -2.53 -0.82 11.98
N ILE A 494 -3.44 -0.16 11.25
CA ILE A 494 -3.07 0.98 10.41
C ILE A 494 -2.51 2.13 11.26
N GLY A 495 -3.12 2.40 12.41
CA GLY A 495 -2.74 3.47 13.33
C GLY A 495 -1.37 3.27 13.96
N THR A 496 -1.07 2.06 14.43
CA THR A 496 0.22 1.75 15.10
C THR A 496 1.41 1.82 14.16
N PHE A 497 1.24 1.40 12.90
CA PHE A 497 2.30 1.51 11.88
C PHE A 497 2.54 2.96 11.43
N LYS A 498 1.50 3.81 11.49
CA LYS A 498 1.56 5.25 11.17
C LYS A 498 1.85 6.15 12.39
N ALA A 499 2.02 5.57 13.58
CA ALA A 499 2.20 6.32 14.81
C ALA A 499 3.50 7.14 14.78
N PHE A 500 3.38 8.45 15.00
CA PHE A 500 4.52 9.37 14.95
C PHE A 500 4.53 10.37 16.10
N ASN A 501 3.46 11.16 16.26
CA ASN A 501 3.45 12.36 17.11
C ASN A 501 3.92 12.12 18.56
N HIS A 502 3.30 11.19 19.27
CA HIS A 502 3.64 10.92 20.68
C HIS A 502 4.99 10.21 20.83
N ILE A 503 5.35 9.37 19.86
CA ILE A 503 6.64 8.68 19.82
C ILE A 503 7.77 9.71 19.66
N TRP A 504 7.60 10.67 18.74
CA TRP A 504 8.55 11.75 18.51
C TRP A 504 8.75 12.65 19.73
N VAL A 505 7.69 12.92 20.48
CA VAL A 505 7.77 13.76 21.69
C VAL A 505 8.47 13.04 22.85
N MET A 506 8.21 11.73 22.99
CA MET A 506 8.72 10.92 24.10
C MET A 506 10.09 10.29 23.84
N ARG A 507 10.51 10.10 22.59
CA ARG A 507 11.83 9.55 22.27
C ARG A 507 12.94 10.43 22.81
N LEU A 508 14.04 9.79 23.20
CA LEU A 508 15.21 10.45 23.74
C LEU A 508 16.48 9.90 23.08
N PRO A 509 17.52 10.72 22.87
CA PRO A 509 18.81 10.21 22.41
C PRO A 509 19.37 9.10 23.32
N ALA A 510 19.05 9.13 24.61
CA ALA A 510 19.46 8.13 25.59
C ALA A 510 18.88 6.72 25.36
N SER A 511 17.75 6.60 24.64
CA SER A 511 17.17 5.30 24.31
C SER A 511 17.79 4.64 23.07
N LEU A 512 18.88 5.18 22.50
CA LEU A 512 19.65 4.56 21.41
C LEU A 512 18.78 3.98 20.27
N GLU A 513 17.79 4.75 19.82
CA GLU A 513 16.87 4.39 18.72
C GLU A 513 15.97 3.15 19.00
N THR A 514 16.01 2.57 20.20
CA THR A 514 15.16 1.41 20.57
C THR A 514 13.68 1.75 20.76
N ALA A 515 13.33 3.02 20.61
CA ALA A 515 11.98 3.56 20.61
C ALA A 515 11.59 4.18 19.25
N ASP A 516 12.48 4.15 18.26
CA ASP A 516 12.26 4.78 16.96
C ASP A 516 11.50 3.81 16.04
N THR A 517 10.19 4.03 15.93
CA THR A 517 9.36 3.28 14.99
C THR A 517 9.71 3.64 13.54
N PHE A 518 9.26 2.81 12.61
CA PHE A 518 9.47 3.00 11.17
C PHE A 518 9.07 4.41 10.70
N SER A 519 7.97 4.97 11.22
CA SER A 519 7.53 6.33 10.92
C SER A 519 8.54 7.39 11.43
N VAL A 520 9.17 7.16 12.58
CA VAL A 520 10.26 8.01 13.10
C VAL A 520 11.52 7.89 12.23
N VAL A 521 11.88 6.67 11.81
CA VAL A 521 13.02 6.44 10.90
C VAL A 521 12.83 7.20 9.58
N ILE A 522 11.65 7.12 8.96
CA ILE A 522 11.34 7.92 7.75
C ILE A 522 11.57 9.42 8.00
N PHE A 523 11.09 9.92 9.14
CA PHE A 523 11.22 11.33 9.49
C PHE A 523 12.67 11.76 9.69
N THR A 524 13.47 10.98 10.41
CA THR A 524 14.90 11.26 10.64
C THR A 524 15.68 11.21 9.31
N GLU A 525 15.42 10.23 8.45
CA GLU A 525 16.00 10.14 7.11
C GLU A 525 15.65 11.37 6.25
N PHE A 526 14.42 11.87 6.37
CA PHE A 526 13.96 13.04 5.64
C PHE A 526 14.57 14.33 6.19
N PHE A 527 14.35 14.64 7.47
CA PHE A 527 14.64 15.97 8.02
C PHE A 527 16.01 16.09 8.70
N GLU A 528 16.56 15.01 9.27
CA GLU A 528 17.86 15.06 9.96
C GLU A 528 19.00 14.67 9.02
N LYS A 529 18.85 13.55 8.31
CA LYS A 529 19.87 13.04 7.37
C LYS A 529 19.74 13.65 5.96
N LEU A 530 18.65 14.38 5.68
CA LEU A 530 18.39 15.08 4.42
C LEU A 530 18.47 14.16 3.21
N ARG A 531 18.03 12.90 3.34
CA ARG A 531 17.98 11.89 2.28
C ARG A 531 16.55 11.73 1.78
N TYR A 532 15.96 12.80 1.22
CA TYR A 532 14.55 12.83 0.83
C TYR A 532 14.14 11.70 -0.12
N GLY A 533 14.99 11.33 -1.08
CA GLY A 533 14.72 10.20 -1.99
C GLY A 533 14.63 8.87 -1.25
N TYR A 534 15.55 8.64 -0.30
CA TYR A 534 15.58 7.44 0.51
C TYR A 534 14.40 7.36 1.49
N ALA A 535 14.12 8.46 2.21
CA ALA A 535 12.96 8.57 3.09
C ALA A 535 11.64 8.36 2.35
N SER A 536 11.53 8.88 1.11
CA SER A 536 10.35 8.66 0.28
C SER A 536 10.22 7.19 -0.11
N ALA A 537 11.31 6.50 -0.44
CA ALA A 537 11.30 5.05 -0.69
C ALA A 537 10.85 4.26 0.55
N LEU A 538 11.36 4.59 1.73
CA LEU A 538 10.93 3.99 3.01
C LEU A 538 9.43 4.19 3.25
N ALA A 539 8.87 5.37 2.96
CA ALA A 539 7.44 5.63 3.09
C ALA A 539 6.58 4.72 2.18
N PHE A 540 7.03 4.43 0.95
CA PHE A 540 6.36 3.48 0.07
C PHE A 540 6.50 2.03 0.53
N VAL A 541 7.65 1.67 1.11
CA VAL A 541 7.84 0.34 1.73
C VAL A 541 6.86 0.17 2.90
N LEU A 542 6.78 1.15 3.80
CA LEU A 542 5.81 1.14 4.91
C LEU A 542 4.37 1.05 4.41
N PHE A 543 4.02 1.81 3.36
CA PHE A 543 2.70 1.74 2.73
C PHE A 543 2.39 0.33 2.20
N ALA A 544 3.33 -0.32 1.52
CA ALA A 544 3.18 -1.68 1.03
C ALA A 544 3.03 -2.71 2.18
N ILE A 545 3.77 -2.52 3.27
CA ILE A 545 3.65 -3.34 4.49
C ILE A 545 2.25 -3.19 5.10
N ILE A 546 1.76 -1.96 5.28
CA ILE A 546 0.42 -1.68 5.83
C ILE A 546 -0.66 -2.30 4.93
N LEU A 547 -0.54 -2.17 3.62
CA LEU A 547 -1.50 -2.74 2.66
C LEU A 547 -1.50 -4.27 2.74
N SER A 548 -0.32 -4.90 2.83
CA SER A 548 -0.18 -6.35 2.96
C SER A 548 -0.78 -6.86 4.26
N LEU A 549 -0.49 -6.20 5.38
CA LEU A 549 -1.08 -6.53 6.69
C LEU A 549 -2.58 -6.32 6.70
N THR A 550 -3.08 -5.26 6.08
CA THR A 550 -4.51 -4.99 5.91
C THR A 550 -5.19 -6.09 5.11
N TYR A 551 -4.57 -6.52 4.00
CA TYR A 551 -5.08 -7.62 3.18
C TYR A 551 -5.11 -8.95 3.96
N ILE A 552 -4.02 -9.27 4.69
CA ILE A 552 -3.95 -10.45 5.54
C ILE A 552 -5.03 -10.40 6.63
N ASN A 553 -5.16 -9.27 7.31
CA ASN A 553 -6.16 -9.07 8.35
C ASN A 553 -7.59 -9.28 7.80
N ASN A 554 -7.90 -8.68 6.66
CA ASN A 554 -9.19 -8.84 5.98
C ASN A 554 -9.45 -10.31 5.60
N LYS A 555 -8.45 -11.05 5.11
CA LYS A 555 -8.61 -12.46 4.74
C LYS A 555 -8.82 -13.37 5.95
N VAL A 556 -8.10 -13.13 7.04
CA VAL A 556 -8.12 -13.97 8.26
C VAL A 556 -9.33 -13.67 9.14
N GLN A 557 -9.64 -12.40 9.37
CA GLN A 557 -10.74 -11.97 10.24
C GLN A 557 -12.03 -11.78 9.46
N GLY A 558 -11.99 -11.19 8.26
CA GLY A 558 -13.19 -10.91 7.45
C GLY A 558 -13.98 -12.16 7.05
N SER A 559 -13.33 -13.31 6.89
CA SER A 559 -14.00 -14.60 6.65
C SER A 559 -14.69 -15.20 7.88
N LYS A 560 -14.43 -14.64 9.07
CA LYS A 560 -14.96 -15.09 10.36
C LYS A 560 -15.93 -14.09 11.00
N VAL A 561 -16.25 -12.99 10.30
CA VAL A 561 -17.19 -11.98 10.79
C VAL A 561 -18.60 -12.53 10.65
N PHE A 562 -19.29 -12.67 11.78
CA PHE A 562 -20.70 -13.04 11.80
C PHE A 562 -21.53 -11.75 11.63
N TYR A 563 -22.02 -11.53 10.42
CA TYR A 563 -23.11 -10.60 10.19
C TYR A 563 -24.37 -11.39 10.50
N GLY A 564 -25.03 -11.06 11.62
CA GLY A 564 -26.18 -11.78 12.19
C GLY A 564 -27.17 -12.37 11.19
#